data_AF-A0A1P8KB33-F1
#
_entry.id   AF-A0A1P8KB33-F1
#
_cell.length_a   1.000
_cell.length_b   1.000
_cell.length_c   1.000
_cell.angle_alpha   90.00
_cell.angle_beta   90.00
_cell.angle_gamma   90.00
#
_symmetry.space_group_name_H-M   'P 1'
#
loop_
_entity.id
_entity.type
_entity.pdbx_description
1 polymer ?
#
loop_
_entity_poly.entity_id
_entity_poly.type
_entity_poly.pdbx_seq_one_letter_code
_entity_poly.pdbx_strand_id
1 'polypeptide(L)'
;MINVATLNVIRRWALRENMSIREISRRTGMARNTVKKYLRSDETEPTYAKRASSGELDPLCRKTGYLAGNGGKKIAKTAAQFEADLDSLYFLRWLYRVGIAILGLVTSMSCFRAARYYIRESTCWR
;
A
#
# COMPACT_ATOMS: atom_id res chain seq x y z
N MET A 1 -14.52 -5.65 -17.53
CA MET A 1 -15.47 -5.05 -16.57
C MET A 1 -16.76 -4.77 -17.32
N ILE A 2 -17.90 -5.10 -16.75
CA ILE A 2 -19.22 -4.97 -17.40
C ILE A 2 -19.96 -3.79 -16.77
N ASN A 3 -20.70 -3.04 -17.58
CA ASN A 3 -21.48 -1.90 -17.12
C ASN A 3 -22.74 -2.36 -16.39
N VAL A 4 -23.20 -1.56 -15.44
CA VAL A 4 -24.44 -1.80 -14.67
C VAL A 4 -25.65 -1.96 -15.62
N ALA A 5 -25.68 -1.20 -16.71
CA ALA A 5 -26.72 -1.29 -17.73
C ALA A 5 -26.83 -2.68 -18.38
N THR A 6 -25.70 -3.28 -18.76
CA THR A 6 -25.64 -4.62 -19.36
C THR A 6 -26.08 -5.72 -18.40
N LEU A 7 -25.78 -5.58 -17.11
CA LEU A 7 -26.17 -6.53 -16.06
C LEU A 7 -27.70 -6.50 -15.83
N ASN A 8 -28.30 -5.31 -15.86
CA ASN A 8 -29.74 -5.14 -15.76
C ASN A 8 -30.51 -5.76 -16.94
N VAL A 9 -29.96 -5.65 -18.17
CA VAL A 9 -30.56 -6.30 -19.36
C VAL A 9 -30.54 -7.82 -19.22
N ILE A 10 -29.43 -8.40 -18.79
CA ILE A 10 -29.29 -9.85 -18.57
C ILE A 10 -30.29 -10.36 -17.52
N ARG A 11 -30.43 -9.65 -16.40
CA ARG A 11 -31.40 -10.02 -15.34
C ARG A 11 -32.83 -9.92 -15.83
N ARG A 12 -33.17 -8.89 -16.61
CA ARG A 12 -34.53 -8.76 -17.20
C ARG A 12 -34.85 -9.95 -18.10
N TRP A 13 -33.93 -10.32 -18.98
CA TRP A 13 -34.11 -11.44 -19.89
C TRP A 13 -34.20 -12.79 -19.17
N ALA A 14 -33.38 -13.01 -18.14
CA ALA A 14 -33.37 -14.27 -17.40
C ALA A 14 -34.55 -14.42 -16.43
N LEU A 15 -34.89 -13.38 -15.67
CA LEU A 15 -35.87 -13.45 -14.59
C LEU A 15 -37.30 -13.11 -15.03
N ARG A 16 -37.48 -12.13 -15.94
CA ARG A 16 -38.82 -11.75 -16.43
C ARG A 16 -39.22 -12.52 -17.66
N GLU A 17 -38.35 -12.49 -18.67
CA GLU A 17 -38.65 -13.09 -19.99
C GLU A 17 -38.31 -14.60 -20.03
N ASN A 18 -37.76 -15.18 -18.95
CA ASN A 18 -37.34 -16.59 -18.83
C ASN A 18 -36.55 -17.11 -20.03
N MET A 19 -35.75 -16.25 -20.66
CA MET A 19 -34.95 -16.62 -21.80
C MET A 19 -33.82 -17.59 -21.42
N SER A 20 -33.53 -18.52 -22.32
CA SER A 20 -32.41 -19.44 -22.12
C SER A 20 -31.07 -18.69 -22.07
N ILE A 21 -30.15 -19.17 -21.22
CA ILE A 21 -28.79 -18.61 -21.10
C ILE A 21 -28.06 -18.61 -22.46
N ARG A 22 -28.39 -19.56 -23.36
CA ARG A 22 -27.83 -19.61 -24.72
C ARG A 22 -28.25 -18.41 -25.56
N GLU A 23 -29.52 -18.04 -25.48
CA GLU A 23 -30.07 -16.92 -26.24
C GLU A 23 -29.54 -15.57 -25.74
N ILE A 24 -29.46 -15.42 -24.41
CA ILE A 24 -28.85 -14.25 -23.78
C ILE A 24 -27.40 -14.08 -24.23
N SER A 25 -26.63 -15.18 -24.27
CA SER A 25 -25.24 -15.19 -24.76
C SER A 25 -25.11 -14.76 -26.22
N ARG A 26 -26.03 -15.19 -27.11
CA ARG A 26 -26.04 -14.76 -28.51
C ARG A 26 -26.33 -13.26 -28.68
N ARG A 27 -27.32 -12.74 -27.94
CA ARG A 27 -27.73 -11.33 -28.05
C ARG A 27 -26.74 -10.36 -27.42
N THR A 28 -26.13 -10.75 -26.29
CA THR A 28 -25.13 -9.91 -25.60
C THR A 28 -23.72 -10.07 -26.14
N GLY A 29 -23.44 -11.11 -26.94
CA GLY A 29 -22.08 -11.44 -27.38
C GLY A 29 -21.18 -11.93 -26.24
N MET A 30 -21.73 -12.27 -25.08
CA MET A 30 -20.99 -12.68 -23.91
C MET A 30 -20.84 -14.20 -23.83
N ALA A 31 -19.72 -14.67 -23.28
CA ALA A 31 -19.53 -16.10 -23.02
C ALA A 31 -20.60 -16.63 -22.04
N ARG A 32 -21.11 -17.84 -22.31
CA ARG A 32 -22.15 -18.50 -21.49
C ARG A 32 -21.77 -18.58 -20.00
N ASN A 33 -20.49 -18.82 -19.71
CA ASN A 33 -19.97 -18.90 -18.34
C ASN A 33 -20.06 -17.56 -17.61
N THR A 34 -19.86 -16.46 -18.33
CA THR A 34 -19.96 -15.10 -17.82
C THR A 34 -21.40 -14.77 -17.45
N VAL A 35 -22.37 -15.09 -18.32
CA VAL A 35 -23.80 -14.94 -18.01
C VAL A 35 -24.19 -15.77 -16.78
N LYS A 36 -23.74 -17.03 -16.69
CA LYS A 36 -23.96 -17.87 -15.50
C LYS A 36 -23.36 -17.27 -14.23
N LYS A 37 -22.15 -16.70 -14.30
CA LYS A 37 -21.50 -16.05 -13.16
C LYS A 37 -22.32 -14.86 -12.67
N TYR A 38 -22.76 -13.99 -13.58
CA TYR A 38 -23.54 -12.80 -13.24
C TYR A 38 -24.97 -13.07 -12.76
N LEU A 39 -25.57 -14.20 -13.15
CA LEU A 39 -26.86 -14.64 -12.59
C LEU A 39 -26.73 -15.28 -11.20
N ARG A 40 -25.53 -15.73 -10.81
CA ARG A 40 -25.26 -16.27 -9.47
C ARG A 40 -24.85 -15.19 -8.47
N SER A 41 -24.11 -14.19 -8.94
CA SER A 41 -23.71 -13.04 -8.15
C SER A 41 -24.79 -11.96 -8.28
N ASP A 42 -25.65 -11.83 -7.28
CA ASP A 42 -26.56 -10.68 -7.18
C ASP A 42 -25.82 -9.35 -6.95
N GLU A 43 -24.50 -9.41 -6.75
CA GLU A 43 -23.61 -8.27 -6.51
C GLU A 43 -23.63 -7.25 -7.65
N THR A 44 -24.20 -6.10 -7.33
CA THR A 44 -24.40 -4.90 -8.17
C THR A 44 -23.19 -3.98 -8.19
N GLU A 45 -22.23 -4.16 -7.27
CA GLU A 45 -21.12 -3.24 -7.14
C GLU A 45 -19.90 -3.73 -7.93
N PRO A 46 -19.45 -3.01 -8.96
CA PRO A 46 -18.11 -3.19 -9.46
C PRO A 46 -17.15 -2.86 -8.31
N THR A 47 -16.56 -3.89 -7.70
CA THR A 47 -15.53 -3.71 -6.68
C THR A 47 -14.34 -3.01 -7.32
N TYR A 48 -14.27 -1.70 -7.16
CA TYR A 48 -13.09 -0.95 -7.51
C TYR A 48 -11.98 -1.38 -6.56
N ALA A 49 -10.81 -1.72 -7.13
CA ALA A 49 -9.64 -1.95 -6.31
C ALA A 49 -9.42 -0.73 -5.42
N LYS A 50 -9.33 -0.95 -4.11
CA LYS A 50 -9.07 0.12 -3.15
C LYS A 50 -7.79 0.83 -3.61
N ARG A 51 -7.84 2.15 -3.80
CA ARG A 51 -6.65 2.91 -4.21
C ARG A 51 -5.55 2.63 -3.20
N ALA A 52 -4.45 2.03 -3.65
CA ALA A 52 -3.23 1.91 -2.87
C ALA A 52 -2.54 3.28 -2.84
N SER A 53 -3.20 4.29 -2.29
CA SER A 53 -2.59 5.61 -2.09
C SER A 53 -1.81 5.61 -0.78
N SER A 54 -0.84 4.72 -0.63
CA SER A 54 0.20 4.89 0.38
C SER A 54 1.22 5.87 -0.18
N GLY A 55 0.87 7.16 -0.16
CA GLY A 55 1.85 8.21 -0.47
C GLY A 55 2.95 8.22 0.58
N GLU A 56 4.14 8.73 0.25
CA GLU A 56 5.24 8.93 1.21
C GLU A 56 4.81 9.77 2.44
N LEU A 57 3.71 10.52 2.30
CA LEU A 57 3.09 11.34 3.32
C LEU A 57 2.15 10.58 4.27
N ASP A 58 1.74 9.34 3.97
CA ASP A 58 0.82 8.55 4.79
C ASP A 58 1.41 8.17 6.17
N PRO A 59 2.69 7.76 6.28
CA PRO A 59 3.34 7.55 7.58
C PRO A 59 3.50 8.84 8.41
N LEU A 60 3.60 10.00 7.75
CA LEU A 60 3.77 11.31 8.38
C LEU A 60 2.43 11.89 8.85
N CYS A 61 1.37 11.65 8.09
CA CYS A 61 0.00 11.98 8.41
C CYS A 61 -0.41 11.44 9.80
N ARG A 62 -0.02 10.20 10.12
CA ARG A 62 -0.30 9.58 11.43
C ARG A 62 0.39 10.27 12.60
N LYS A 63 1.63 10.75 12.41
CA LYS A 63 2.43 11.36 13.49
C LYS A 63 2.05 12.80 13.76
N THR A 64 1.60 13.50 12.73
CA THR A 64 1.36 14.94 12.79
C THR A 64 -0.09 15.30 13.12
N GLY A 65 -1.04 14.37 12.95
CA GLY A 65 -2.46 14.60 13.26
C GLY A 65 -3.17 15.63 12.38
N TYR A 66 -2.43 16.30 11.48
CA TYR A 66 -2.94 17.36 10.60
C TYR A 66 -3.88 16.86 9.52
N LEU A 67 -3.65 15.64 9.04
CA LEU A 67 -4.40 15.04 7.93
C LEU A 67 -5.20 13.83 8.41
N ALA A 68 -5.92 13.93 9.52
CA ALA A 68 -6.66 12.80 10.08
C ALA A 68 -7.75 12.27 9.11
N GLY A 69 -7.38 11.25 8.34
CA GLY A 69 -8.28 10.34 7.66
C GLY A 69 -8.72 9.28 8.66
N ASN A 70 -9.97 9.37 9.09
CA ASN A 70 -10.68 8.43 9.97
C ASN A 70 -10.17 8.38 11.42
N GLY A 71 -10.72 9.26 12.27
CA GLY A 71 -10.80 9.03 13.72
C GLY A 71 -10.00 9.97 14.64
N GLY A 72 -9.18 10.87 14.10
CA GLY A 72 -8.43 11.87 14.87
C GLY A 72 -9.08 13.25 14.91
N LYS A 73 -8.93 13.99 16.02
CA LYS A 73 -9.31 15.40 16.11
C LYS A 73 -8.39 16.22 15.19
N LYS A 74 -8.96 16.97 14.24
CA LYS A 74 -8.20 17.90 13.39
C LYS A 74 -7.70 19.06 14.25
N ILE A 75 -6.39 19.25 14.30
CA ILE A 75 -5.78 20.41 14.94
C ILE A 75 -5.58 21.46 13.84
N ALA A 76 -6.23 22.62 13.96
CA ALA A 76 -6.07 23.71 13.02
C ALA A 76 -4.72 24.40 13.25
N LYS A 77 -3.86 24.39 12.24
CA LYS A 77 -2.56 25.09 12.22
C LYS A 77 -2.32 25.68 10.83
N THR A 78 -1.51 26.74 10.77
CA THR A 78 -1.15 27.42 9.51
C THR A 78 -0.16 26.57 8.71
N ALA A 79 -0.14 26.71 7.38
CA ALA A 79 0.77 25.96 6.49
C ALA A 79 2.25 26.04 6.90
N ALA A 80 2.71 27.20 7.39
CA ALA A 80 4.09 27.37 7.86
C ALA A 80 4.44 26.48 9.08
N GLN A 81 3.47 26.25 9.98
CA GLN A 81 3.67 25.36 11.13
C GLN A 81 3.76 23.89 10.68
N PHE A 82 3.07 23.53 9.60
CA PHE A 82 3.15 22.21 9.00
C PHE A 82 4.51 21.95 8.35
N GLU A 83 5.05 22.93 7.63
CA GLU A 83 6.38 22.85 7.00
C GLU A 83 7.50 22.70 8.05
N ALA A 84 7.46 23.48 9.13
CA ALA A 84 8.42 23.37 10.22
C ALA A 84 8.40 22.00 10.91
N ASP A 85 7.20 21.45 11.15
CA ASP A 85 7.05 20.12 11.74
C ASP A 85 7.57 19.03 10.80
N LEU A 86 7.36 19.16 9.49
CA LEU A 86 7.92 18.22 8.50
C LEU A 86 9.45 18.25 8.51
N ASP A 87 10.07 19.43 8.46
CA ASP A 87 11.52 19.58 8.46
C ASP A 87 12.16 18.96 9.70
N SER A 88 11.54 19.14 10.88
CA SER A 88 12.02 18.51 12.12
C SER A 88 12.02 16.97 12.04
N LEU A 89 11.00 16.38 11.44
CA LEU A 89 10.87 14.93 11.30
C LEU A 89 11.84 14.38 10.24
N TYR A 90 12.06 15.11 9.15
CA TYR A 90 13.07 14.75 8.16
C TYR A 90 14.48 14.84 8.72
N PHE A 91 14.78 15.87 9.53
CA PHE A 91 16.04 16.02 10.23
C PHE A 91 16.31 14.88 11.22
N LEU A 92 15.31 14.50 12.03
CA LEU A 92 15.43 13.35 12.94
C LEU A 92 15.64 12.03 12.19
N ARG A 93 14.95 11.82 11.05
CA ARG A 93 15.15 10.64 10.19
C ARG A 93 16.56 10.62 9.59
N TRP A 94 17.08 11.78 9.20
CA TRP A 94 18.45 11.92 8.71
C TRP A 94 19.49 11.62 9.79
N LEU A 95 19.34 12.20 10.99
CA LEU A 95 20.21 11.94 12.14
C LEU A 95 20.22 10.47 12.54
N TYR A 96 19.07 9.81 12.58
CA TYR A 96 18.99 8.37 12.88
C TYR A 96 19.75 7.54 11.84
N ARG A 97 19.59 7.87 10.55
CA ARG A 97 20.22 7.12 9.46
C ARG A 97 21.75 7.34 9.41
N VAL A 98 22.20 8.58 9.64
CA VAL A 98 23.63 8.91 9.71
C VAL A 98 24.25 8.37 10.99
N GLY A 99 23.56 8.46 12.13
CA GLY A 99 24.02 7.93 13.42
C GLY A 99 24.25 6.41 13.39
N ILE A 100 23.36 5.66 12.75
CA ILE A 100 23.54 4.21 12.53
C ILE A 100 24.78 3.94 11.66
N ALA A 101 25.01 4.73 10.62
CA ALA A 101 26.20 4.57 9.77
C ALA A 101 27.50 4.83 10.55
N ILE A 102 27.52 5.86 11.40
CA ILE A 102 28.68 6.19 12.24
C ILE A 102 28.93 5.08 13.27
N LEU A 103 27.89 4.59 13.96
CA LEU A 103 28.01 3.47 14.89
C LEU A 103 28.50 2.19 14.19
N GLY A 104 28.01 1.91 12.99
CA GLY A 104 28.45 0.78 12.16
C GLY A 104 29.92 0.88 11.72
N LEU A 105 30.41 2.08 11.41
CA LEU A 105 31.82 2.31 11.09
C LEU A 105 32.73 2.17 12.32
N VAL A 106 32.32 2.71 13.46
CA VAL A 106 33.10 2.61 14.72
C VAL A 106 33.21 1.16 15.19
N THR A 107 32.13 0.38 15.11
CA THR A 107 32.14 -1.05 15.44
C THR A 107 32.99 -1.86 14.45
N SER A 108 32.89 -1.58 13.15
CA SER A 108 33.72 -2.23 12.12
C SER A 108 35.21 -1.93 12.29
N MET A 109 35.58 -0.67 12.58
CA MET A 109 36.97 -0.27 12.84
C MET A 109 37.54 -0.91 14.11
N SER A 110 36.70 -1.07 15.14
CA SER A 110 37.09 -1.72 16.40
C SER A 110 37.34 -3.22 16.20
N CYS A 111 36.47 -3.91 15.45
CA CYS A 111 36.67 -5.31 15.06
C CYS A 111 37.92 -5.50 14.19
N PHE A 112 38.20 -4.60 13.25
CA PHE A 112 39.41 -4.66 12.41
C PHE A 112 40.68 -4.48 13.24
N ARG A 113 40.66 -3.59 14.24
CA ARG A 113 41.80 -3.35 15.14
C ARG A 113 42.04 -4.53 16.08
N ALA A 114 40.97 -5.15 16.59
CA ALA A 114 41.04 -6.36 17.41
C ALA A 114 41.55 -7.57 16.61
N ALA A 115 41.08 -7.76 15.37
CA ALA A 115 41.57 -8.84 14.49
C ALA A 115 43.06 -8.71 14.17
N ARG A 116 43.56 -7.48 13.99
CA ARG A 116 45.00 -7.22 13.80
C ARG A 116 45.85 -7.56 15.02
N TYR A 117 45.34 -7.33 16.23
CA TYR A 117 46.03 -7.71 17.46
C TYR A 117 46.12 -9.24 17.59
N TYR A 118 45.02 -9.95 17.33
CA TYR A 118 44.96 -11.41 17.45
C TYR A 118 45.87 -12.15 16.44
N ILE A 119 45.97 -11.67 15.20
CA ILE A 119 46.84 -12.28 14.17
C ILE A 119 48.33 -12.12 14.52
N ARG A 120 48.73 -10.99 15.14
CA ARG A 120 50.12 -10.71 15.52
C ARG A 120 50.60 -11.55 16.72
N GLU A 121 49.69 -11.93 17.61
CA GLU A 121 50.01 -12.75 18.79
C GLU A 121 50.17 -14.25 18.43
N SER A 122 49.49 -14.68 17.36
CA SER A 122 49.53 -16.05 16.83
C SER A 122 50.86 -16.42 16.14
N THR A 123 51.68 -15.44 15.75
CA THR A 123 52.96 -15.65 15.06
C THR A 123 54.18 -15.71 16.00
N CYS A 124 54.01 -15.49 17.30
CA CYS A 124 55.09 -15.58 18.30
C CYS A 124 55.18 -16.93 19.02
N TRP A 125 54.29 -17.89 18.70
CA TRP A 125 54.31 -19.26 19.23
C TRP A 125 54.71 -20.29 18.15
N ARG A 126 55.84 -20.05 17.48
CA ARG A 126 56.57 -21.09 16.75
C ARG A 126 58.08 -20.91 16.94
#